data_AF-A0A6C0LCE6-F1
#
_entry.id   AF-A0A6C0LCE6-F1
#
_cell.length_a   1.000
_cell.length_b   1.000
_cell.length_c   1.000
_cell.angle_alpha   90.00
_cell.angle_beta   90.00
_cell.angle_gamma   90.00
#
_symmetry.space_group_name_H-M   'P 1'
#
loop_
_entity.id
_entity.type
_entity.pdbx_description
1 polymer ?
#
loop_
_entity_poly.entity_id
_entity_poly.type
_entity_poly.pdbx_seq_one_letter_code
_entity_poly.pdbx_strand_id
1 'polypeptide(L)'
;MNININLKDFLADDVNIIEVFFCKDALEHSGTSDPSGTSDINVNISSDIESIIEKKYKKYKEDKYKSYHYKDKVYTYELSNDNQYVSSKIMTKSKYVKHNKSGIFILSSKIDKFPQYIFPCTNEIDNISIYIIKEFKINNRVSLMLRSDYLNDKEVAKSFNIEYRHSPNVEIDKINEYINNLIATYINC
;
A
#
# COMPACT_ATOMS: atom_id res chain seq x y z
N MET A 1 -2.21 -3.37 24.39
CA MET A 1 -0.88 -3.76 23.89
C MET A 1 -0.48 -2.73 22.85
N ASN A 2 0.69 -2.11 22.91
CA ASN A 2 1.12 -1.24 21.80
C ASN A 2 1.64 -2.13 20.67
N ILE A 3 1.15 -1.95 19.43
CA ILE A 3 1.83 -2.53 18.27
C ILE A 3 3.17 -1.81 18.14
N ASN A 4 4.26 -2.58 18.11
CA ASN A 4 5.57 -2.08 17.77
C ASN A 4 6.17 -2.99 16.69
N ILE A 5 6.57 -2.38 15.57
CA ILE A 5 7.21 -3.06 14.46
C ILE A 5 8.70 -2.71 14.44
N ASN A 6 9.53 -3.65 14.01
CA ASN A 6 10.93 -3.42 13.70
C ASN A 6 11.12 -3.46 12.19
N LEU A 7 11.31 -2.31 11.54
CA LEU A 7 11.51 -2.23 10.10
C LEU A 7 12.71 -3.02 9.60
N LYS A 8 13.76 -3.20 10.43
CA LYS A 8 14.94 -3.99 10.06
C LYS A 8 14.56 -5.43 9.72
N ASP A 9 13.50 -5.97 10.30
CA ASP A 9 13.01 -7.33 10.01
C ASP A 9 12.44 -7.46 8.59
N PHE A 10 12.16 -6.34 7.93
CA PHE A 10 11.54 -6.26 6.60
C PHE A 10 12.51 -5.72 5.54
N LEU A 11 13.77 -5.47 5.91
CA LEU A 11 14.81 -5.07 4.97
C LEU A 11 15.57 -6.32 4.51
N ALA A 12 15.74 -6.40 3.19
CA ALA A 12 16.68 -7.27 2.50
C ALA A 12 17.41 -6.43 1.45
N ASP A 13 18.48 -6.97 0.86
CA ASP A 13 19.41 -6.20 0.01
C ASP A 13 18.74 -5.43 -1.14
N ASP A 14 17.60 -5.91 -1.65
CA ASP A 14 16.89 -5.33 -2.78
C ASP A 14 15.55 -4.67 -2.41
N VAL A 15 15.16 -4.66 -1.14
CA VAL A 15 13.93 -4.01 -0.68
C VAL A 15 14.08 -2.50 -0.73
N ASN A 16 13.20 -1.84 -1.46
CA ASN A 16 13.17 -0.37 -1.55
C ASN A 16 11.82 0.25 -1.15
N ILE A 17 10.83 -0.57 -0.82
CA ILE A 17 9.55 -0.13 -0.29
C ILE A 17 9.06 -1.02 0.84
N ILE A 18 8.51 -0.41 1.88
CA ILE A 18 7.72 -1.07 2.92
C ILE A 18 6.38 -0.35 3.02
N GLU A 19 5.30 -1.10 2.98
CA GLU A 19 3.95 -0.58 3.16
C GLU A 19 3.32 -1.19 4.41
N VAL A 20 2.65 -0.37 5.21
CA VAL A 20 1.90 -0.80 6.39
C VAL A 20 0.43 -0.46 6.17
N PHE A 21 -0.36 -1.46 5.79
CA PHE A 21 -1.80 -1.37 5.57
C PHE A 21 -2.55 -1.52 6.88
N PHE A 22 -3.58 -0.70 7.08
CA PHE A 22 -4.48 -0.82 8.22
C PHE A 22 -5.67 -1.70 7.84
N CYS A 23 -5.98 -2.67 8.70
CA CYS A 23 -7.01 -3.67 8.46
C CYS A 23 -8.08 -3.53 9.55
N LYS A 24 -9.36 -3.51 9.16
CA LYS A 24 -10.45 -3.84 10.09
C LYS A 24 -10.40 -5.34 10.39
N ASP A 25 -10.84 -5.70 11.59
CA ASP A 25 -10.94 -7.06 12.14
C ASP A 25 -10.59 -8.18 11.17
N ALA A 26 -9.53 -8.94 11.46
CA ALA A 26 -9.40 -10.26 10.84
C ALA A 26 -10.65 -11.03 11.26
N LEU A 27 -11.59 -11.23 10.32
CA LEU A 27 -12.80 -12.01 10.53
C LEU A 27 -12.41 -13.27 11.29
N GLU A 28 -12.88 -13.38 12.53
CA GLU A 28 -12.91 -14.64 13.24
C GLU A 28 -13.79 -15.57 12.39
N HIS A 29 -13.13 -16.42 11.63
CA HIS A 29 -13.63 -17.54 10.85
C HIS A 29 -15.16 -17.59 10.68
N SER A 30 -15.69 -16.90 9.67
CA SER A 30 -17.00 -17.27 9.14
C SER A 30 -16.85 -18.50 8.24
N GLY A 31 -16.72 -19.68 8.86
CA GLY A 31 -17.36 -20.94 8.46
C GLY A 31 -17.43 -21.39 7.00
N THR A 32 -16.55 -20.97 6.09
CA THR A 32 -16.42 -21.60 4.77
C THR A 32 -15.04 -22.20 4.62
N SER A 33 -15.00 -23.51 4.84
CA SER A 33 -13.91 -24.41 4.52
C SER A 33 -13.58 -24.33 3.02
N ASP A 34 -12.67 -23.44 2.65
CA ASP A 34 -11.92 -23.57 1.41
C ASP A 34 -10.65 -24.40 1.70
N PRO A 35 -10.32 -25.46 0.94
CA PRO A 35 -9.24 -26.40 1.30
C PRO A 35 -7.83 -25.82 1.15
N SER A 36 -7.71 -24.57 0.71
CA SER A 36 -6.43 -23.88 0.43
C SER A 36 -5.83 -23.15 1.63
N GLY A 37 -6.56 -23.00 2.74
CA GLY A 37 -6.02 -22.45 3.99
C GLY A 37 -5.52 -20.99 3.91
N THR A 38 -5.82 -20.26 2.84
CA THR A 38 -5.44 -18.85 2.70
C THR A 38 -6.43 -17.98 3.47
N SER A 39 -6.00 -17.46 4.61
CA SER A 39 -6.74 -16.44 5.34
C SER A 39 -6.70 -15.13 4.55
N ASP A 40 -7.82 -14.74 3.96
CA ASP A 40 -7.93 -13.45 3.26
C ASP A 40 -7.77 -12.28 4.23
N ILE A 41 -6.91 -11.32 3.89
CA ILE A 41 -6.68 -10.11 4.69
C ILE A 41 -7.45 -8.96 4.05
N ASN A 42 -8.47 -8.48 4.76
CA ASN A 42 -9.26 -7.33 4.31
C ASN A 42 -8.60 -6.01 4.74
N VAL A 43 -8.02 -5.29 3.78
CA VAL A 43 -7.42 -3.96 3.97
C VAL A 43 -8.38 -2.81 3.62
N ASN A 44 -9.65 -3.12 3.37
CA ASN A 44 -10.64 -2.12 3.00
C ASN A 44 -11.03 -1.28 4.24
N ILE A 45 -10.88 0.04 4.13
CA ILE A 45 -11.22 0.97 5.19
C ILE A 45 -12.66 1.45 5.02
N SER A 46 -13.46 1.29 6.07
CA SER A 46 -14.85 1.78 6.12
C SER A 46 -15.09 2.79 7.25
N SER A 47 -14.04 3.46 7.73
CA SER A 47 -14.11 4.51 8.78
C SER A 47 -13.69 5.89 8.26
N ASP A 48 -14.03 6.93 9.04
CA ASP A 48 -13.72 8.36 8.84
C ASP A 48 -12.21 8.70 8.82
N ILE A 49 -11.34 7.72 8.57
CA ILE A 49 -9.89 7.89 8.57
C ILE A 49 -9.43 8.89 7.50
N GLU A 50 -10.11 8.94 6.35
CA GLU A 50 -9.90 9.98 5.36
C GLU A 50 -10.14 11.37 5.95
N SER A 51 -11.29 11.59 6.59
CA SER A 51 -11.61 12.85 7.25
C SER A 51 -10.60 13.22 8.35
N ILE A 52 -10.11 12.24 9.12
CA ILE A 52 -9.09 12.44 10.15
C ILE A 52 -7.77 12.89 9.52
N ILE A 53 -7.33 12.23 8.46
CA ILE A 53 -6.08 12.53 7.76
C ILE A 53 -6.17 13.89 7.08
N GLU A 54 -7.24 14.18 6.33
CA GLU A 54 -7.43 15.45 5.64
C GLU A 54 -7.50 16.63 6.63
N LYS A 55 -8.13 16.44 7.80
CA LYS A 55 -8.17 17.45 8.86
C LYS A 55 -6.78 17.73 9.43
N LYS A 56 -5.95 16.70 9.61
CA LYS A 56 -4.60 16.81 10.16
C LYS A 56 -3.58 17.32 9.14
N TYR A 57 -3.69 16.87 7.89
CA TYR A 57 -2.78 17.17 6.79
C TYR A 57 -3.51 17.92 5.68
N LYS A 58 -3.47 19.25 5.76
CA LYS A 58 -4.21 20.15 4.86
C LYS A 58 -3.71 20.18 3.42
N LYS A 59 -2.55 19.58 3.14
CA LYS A 59 -1.94 19.53 1.80
C LYS A 59 -1.69 18.09 1.42
N TYR A 60 -2.20 17.70 0.26
CA TYR A 60 -1.96 16.40 -0.34
C TYR A 60 -1.85 16.55 -1.86
N LYS A 61 -1.21 15.57 -2.51
CA LYS A 61 -1.26 15.38 -3.95
C LYS A 61 -2.34 14.35 -4.25
N GLU A 62 -3.22 14.62 -5.20
CA GLU A 62 -4.22 13.67 -5.68
C GLU A 62 -3.98 13.38 -7.15
N ASP A 63 -3.79 12.11 -7.48
CA ASP A 63 -3.56 11.66 -8.85
C ASP A 63 -4.46 10.49 -9.19
N LYS A 64 -4.99 10.51 -10.42
CA LYS A 64 -5.78 9.43 -10.98
C LYS A 64 -4.91 8.59 -11.90
N TYR A 65 -5.01 7.27 -11.76
CA TYR A 65 -4.20 6.32 -12.51
C TYR A 65 -5.07 5.32 -13.25
N LYS A 66 -4.53 4.83 -14.37
CA LYS A 66 -4.98 3.62 -15.04
C LYS A 66 -3.77 2.72 -15.25
N SER A 67 -3.86 1.48 -14.79
CA SER A 67 -2.77 0.50 -14.88
C SER A 67 -3.21 -0.76 -15.60
N TYR A 68 -2.32 -1.28 -16.44
CA TYR A 68 -2.47 -2.51 -17.19
C TYR A 68 -1.45 -3.51 -16.66
N HIS A 69 -1.92 -4.68 -16.25
CA HIS A 69 -1.09 -5.73 -15.65
C HIS A 69 -0.83 -6.83 -16.68
N TYR A 70 0.43 -7.21 -16.80
CA TYR A 70 0.87 -8.34 -17.61
C TYR A 70 2.01 -9.07 -16.90
N LYS A 71 1.72 -10.27 -16.38
CA LYS A 71 2.63 -11.07 -15.56
C LYS A 71 3.14 -10.24 -14.36
N ASP A 72 4.45 -10.05 -14.28
CA ASP A 72 5.15 -9.32 -13.22
C ASP A 72 5.20 -7.80 -13.46
N LYS A 73 4.74 -7.33 -14.63
CA LYS A 73 4.88 -5.92 -15.05
C LYS A 73 3.56 -5.20 -15.02
N VAL A 74 3.64 -3.93 -14.68
CA VAL A 74 2.52 -3.01 -14.63
C VAL A 74 2.89 -1.79 -15.46
N TYR A 75 2.08 -1.51 -16.48
CA TYR A 75 2.13 -0.26 -17.22
C TYR A 75 1.15 0.71 -16.60
N THR A 76 1.61 1.86 -16.11
CA THR A 76 0.78 2.84 -15.42
C THR A 76 0.77 4.16 -16.16
N TYR A 77 -0.44 4.68 -16.36
CA TYR A 77 -0.72 6.00 -16.90
C TYR A 77 -1.27 6.90 -15.78
N GLU A 78 -0.61 8.03 -15.53
CA GLU A 78 -1.05 9.08 -14.62
C GLU A 78 -1.93 10.06 -15.41
N LEU A 79 -3.24 9.93 -15.24
CA LEU A 79 -4.25 10.66 -16.01
C LEU A 79 -4.22 12.17 -15.76
N SER A 80 -3.64 12.60 -14.64
CA SER A 80 -3.53 14.01 -14.27
C SER A 80 -2.49 14.79 -15.08
N ASN A 81 -1.45 14.13 -15.61
CA ASN A 81 -0.31 14.81 -16.24
C ASN A 81 0.32 14.06 -17.43
N ASP A 82 -0.37 13.04 -17.97
CA ASP A 82 0.08 12.23 -19.11
C ASP A 82 1.45 11.54 -18.88
N ASN A 83 1.84 11.37 -17.62
CA ASN A 83 3.06 10.65 -17.27
C ASN A 83 2.81 9.13 -17.36
N GLN A 84 3.81 8.41 -17.88
CA GLN A 84 3.70 6.99 -18.22
C GLN A 84 4.95 6.27 -17.75
N TYR A 85 4.77 5.14 -17.07
CA TYR A 85 5.90 4.33 -16.61
C TYR A 85 5.55 2.86 -16.52
N VAL A 86 6.59 2.03 -16.59
CA VAL A 86 6.48 0.59 -16.37
C VAL A 86 7.21 0.26 -15.09
N SER A 87 6.58 -0.54 -14.24
CA SER A 87 7.21 -1.05 -13.04
C SER A 87 6.92 -2.54 -12.83
N SER A 88 7.73 -3.17 -11.99
CA SER A 88 7.40 -4.44 -11.37
C SER A 88 7.43 -4.26 -9.86
N LYS A 89 6.62 -5.01 -9.14
CA LYS A 89 6.61 -5.01 -7.68
C LYS A 89 6.69 -6.47 -7.21
N ILE A 90 7.84 -6.85 -6.68
CA ILE A 90 8.10 -8.20 -6.19
C ILE A 90 8.06 -8.15 -4.67
N MET A 91 7.12 -8.87 -4.06
CA MET A 91 7.03 -9.00 -2.62
C MET A 91 8.15 -9.89 -2.08
N THR A 92 8.91 -9.38 -1.11
CA THR A 92 10.01 -10.12 -0.46
C THR A 92 9.52 -10.79 0.83
N LYS A 93 8.77 -10.04 1.65
CA LYS A 93 8.27 -10.51 2.95
C LYS A 93 6.99 -9.79 3.33
N SER A 94 6.10 -10.49 4.02
CA SER A 94 4.88 -9.93 4.59
C SER A 94 4.65 -10.41 6.02
N LYS A 95 3.89 -9.63 6.80
CA LYS A 95 3.49 -10.00 8.17
C LYS A 95 2.17 -9.33 8.54
N TYR A 96 1.23 -10.13 9.04
CA TYR A 96 0.04 -9.62 9.71
C TYR A 96 0.27 -9.52 11.22
N VAL A 97 -0.16 -8.42 11.83
CA VAL A 97 -0.08 -8.19 13.29
C VAL A 97 -1.47 -7.78 13.79
N LYS A 98 -2.12 -8.67 14.53
CA LYS A 98 -3.44 -8.43 15.16
C LYS A 98 -3.29 -7.50 16.38
N HIS A 99 -4.26 -6.60 16.56
CA HIS A 99 -4.39 -5.73 17.72
C HIS A 99 -5.86 -5.48 18.04
N ASN A 100 -6.37 -6.17 19.07
CA ASN A 100 -7.77 -6.15 19.44
C ASN A 100 -8.68 -6.48 18.22
N LYS A 101 -9.52 -5.52 17.81
CA LYS A 101 -10.46 -5.60 16.67
C LYS A 101 -9.91 -5.02 15.36
N SER A 102 -8.62 -4.70 15.34
CA SER A 102 -7.93 -4.13 14.19
C SER A 102 -6.63 -4.89 13.97
N GLY A 103 -5.97 -4.61 12.86
CA GLY A 103 -4.62 -5.12 12.63
C GLY A 103 -3.86 -4.28 11.64
N ILE A 104 -2.58 -4.57 11.52
CA ILE A 104 -1.77 -4.08 10.40
C ILE A 104 -1.29 -5.24 9.56
N PHE A 105 -1.22 -5.01 8.26
CA PHE A 105 -0.56 -5.89 7.31
C PHE A 105 0.65 -5.16 6.73
N ILE A 106 1.83 -5.73 6.94
CA ILE A 106 3.10 -5.15 6.54
C ILE A 106 3.58 -5.90 5.31
N LEU A 107 3.92 -5.16 4.26
CA LEU A 107 4.47 -5.69 3.02
C LEU A 107 5.84 -5.03 2.79
N SER A 108 6.84 -5.84 2.47
CA SER A 108 8.12 -5.36 1.93
C SER A 108 8.26 -5.83 0.50
N SER A 109 8.76 -4.95 -0.36
CA SER A 109 8.89 -5.26 -1.78
C SER A 109 10.09 -4.55 -2.39
N LYS A 110 10.50 -5.08 -3.52
CA LYS A 110 11.31 -4.39 -4.50
C LYS A 110 10.41 -3.82 -5.59
N ILE A 111 10.51 -2.53 -5.83
CA ILE A 111 9.92 -1.86 -7.00
C ILE A 111 11.02 -1.49 -7.97
N ASP A 112 10.99 -2.11 -9.15
CA ASP A 112 11.87 -1.76 -10.26
C ASP A 112 11.09 -0.95 -11.30
N LYS A 113 11.74 0.07 -11.86
CA LYS A 113 11.18 0.86 -12.97
C LYS A 113 11.90 0.49 -14.26
N PHE A 114 11.13 0.39 -15.33
CA PHE A 114 11.63 0.00 -16.65
C PHE A 114 11.28 1.04 -17.71
N PRO A 115 12.02 1.08 -18.83
CA PRO A 115 11.60 1.80 -20.01
C PRO A 115 10.24 1.30 -20.52
N GLN A 116 9.42 2.20 -21.05
CA GLN A 116 8.04 1.91 -21.45
C GLN A 116 7.93 0.82 -22.51
N TYR A 117 8.89 0.76 -23.45
CA TYR A 117 8.89 -0.22 -24.55
C TYR A 117 9.11 -1.68 -24.09
N ILE A 118 9.45 -1.92 -22.82
CA ILE A 118 9.58 -3.28 -22.26
C ILE A 118 8.20 -3.89 -21.99
N PHE A 119 7.15 -3.07 -21.85
CA PHE A 119 5.80 -3.59 -21.72
C PHE A 119 5.29 -4.08 -23.10
N PRO A 120 4.80 -5.32 -23.20
CA PRO A 120 4.47 -5.92 -24.48
C PRO A 120 3.22 -5.29 -25.09
N CYS A 121 3.25 -5.11 -26.41
CA CYS A 121 2.06 -4.81 -27.20
C CYS A 121 1.23 -6.10 -27.37
N THR A 122 0.37 -6.40 -26.41
CA THR A 122 -0.48 -7.61 -26.42
C THR A 122 -1.92 -7.27 -26.04
N ASN A 123 -2.85 -8.08 -26.53
CA ASN A 123 -4.25 -8.07 -26.11
C ASN A 123 -4.49 -8.94 -24.87
N GLU A 124 -3.49 -9.74 -24.46
CA GLU A 124 -3.54 -10.66 -23.32
C GLU A 124 -3.26 -9.90 -22.01
N ILE A 125 -4.05 -8.87 -21.70
CA ILE A 125 -3.92 -8.13 -20.44
C ILE A 125 -4.58 -8.91 -19.31
N ASP A 126 -3.84 -9.16 -18.23
CA ASP A 126 -4.33 -9.95 -17.09
C ASP A 126 -5.38 -9.16 -16.29
N ASN A 127 -5.12 -7.87 -16.08
CA ASN A 127 -6.00 -7.00 -15.33
C ASN A 127 -5.85 -5.53 -15.73
N ILE A 128 -6.94 -4.77 -15.63
CA ILE A 128 -6.95 -3.31 -15.78
C ILE A 128 -7.51 -2.71 -14.50
N SER A 129 -6.73 -1.86 -13.85
CA SER A 129 -7.14 -1.18 -12.61
C SER A 129 -7.20 0.33 -12.83
N ILE A 130 -8.28 0.96 -12.39
CA ILE A 130 -8.42 2.43 -12.33
C ILE A 130 -8.51 2.82 -10.86
N TYR A 131 -7.64 3.72 -10.42
CA TYR A 131 -7.58 4.11 -9.02
C TYR A 131 -7.15 5.56 -8.84
N ILE A 132 -7.51 6.13 -7.69
CA ILE A 132 -7.06 7.45 -7.24
C ILE A 132 -6.18 7.24 -6.03
N ILE A 133 -5.07 7.98 -5.96
CA ILE A 133 -4.23 8.04 -4.77
C ILE A 133 -4.19 9.48 -4.26
N LYS A 134 -4.54 9.65 -2.99
CA LYS A 134 -4.21 10.85 -2.22
C LYS A 134 -2.94 10.60 -1.40
N GLU A 135 -1.85 11.24 -1.79
CA GLU A 135 -0.56 11.19 -1.08
C GLU A 135 -0.42 12.38 -0.13
N PHE A 136 -0.36 12.09 1.17
CA PHE A 136 0.00 13.06 2.20
C PHE A 136 1.47 12.84 2.55
N LYS A 137 2.34 13.58 1.86
CA LYS A 137 3.78 13.49 2.05
C LYS A 137 4.19 14.01 3.41
N ILE A 138 4.71 13.12 4.25
CA ILE A 138 5.17 13.49 5.60
C ILE A 138 6.62 13.96 5.57
N ASN A 139 7.47 13.21 4.86
CA ASN A 139 8.82 13.60 4.53
C ASN A 139 9.23 12.97 3.19
N ASN A 140 10.51 13.02 2.82
CA ASN A 140 10.97 12.49 1.53
C ASN A 140 10.92 10.96 1.40
N ARG A 141 10.76 10.24 2.51
CA ARG A 141 10.75 8.76 2.57
C ARG A 141 9.45 8.18 3.07
N VAL A 142 8.66 8.93 3.85
CA VAL A 142 7.41 8.46 4.44
C VAL A 142 6.25 9.27 3.91
N SER A 143 5.26 8.57 3.37
CA SER A 143 4.00 9.13 2.89
C SER A 143 2.83 8.35 3.50
N LEU A 144 1.72 9.04 3.74
CA LEU A 144 0.44 8.42 4.02
C LEU A 144 -0.34 8.35 2.72
N MET A 145 -0.86 7.18 2.39
CA MET A 145 -1.48 6.89 1.11
C MET A 145 -2.92 6.47 1.34
N LEU A 146 -3.86 7.18 0.73
CA LEU A 146 -5.24 6.72 0.58
C LEU A 146 -5.45 6.33 -0.87
N ARG A 147 -5.77 5.07 -1.11
CA ARG A 147 -6.02 4.53 -2.45
C ARG A 147 -7.48 4.11 -2.56
N SER A 148 -8.17 4.67 -3.55
CA SER A 148 -9.54 4.28 -3.93
C SER A 148 -9.50 3.61 -5.30
N ASP A 149 -9.93 2.35 -5.38
CA ASP A 149 -10.03 1.58 -6.63
C ASP A 149 -11.47 1.63 -7.17
N TYR A 150 -11.61 1.73 -8.50
CA TYR A 150 -12.89 1.93 -9.17
C TYR A 150 -13.15 0.86 -10.23
N LEU A 151 -14.41 0.43 -10.32
CA LEU A 151 -14.94 -0.40 -11.40
C LEU A 151 -16.22 0.26 -11.95
N ASN A 152 -16.25 0.55 -13.25
CA ASN A 152 -17.38 1.23 -13.91
C ASN A 152 -17.84 2.50 -13.14
N ASP A 153 -16.87 3.35 -12.79
CA ASP A 153 -17.04 4.60 -12.03
C ASP A 153 -17.61 4.46 -10.60
N LYS A 154 -17.70 3.25 -10.07
CA LYS A 154 -18.06 2.99 -8.67
C LYS A 154 -16.82 2.62 -7.86
N GLU A 155 -16.64 3.26 -6.71
CA GLU A 155 -15.59 2.88 -5.75
C GLU A 155 -15.89 1.48 -5.23
N VAL A 156 -14.95 0.54 -5.40
CA VAL A 156 -15.10 -0.87 -5.00
C VAL A 156 -14.23 -1.23 -3.80
N ALA A 157 -13.12 -0.53 -3.62
CA ALA A 157 -12.23 -0.74 -2.50
C ALA A 157 -11.52 0.57 -2.15
N LYS A 158 -11.29 0.76 -0.86
CA LYS A 158 -10.52 1.90 -0.35
C LYS A 158 -9.53 1.39 0.67
N SER A 159 -8.26 1.75 0.54
CA SER A 159 -7.21 1.31 1.46
C SER A 159 -6.44 2.49 2.00
N PHE A 160 -5.94 2.32 3.22
CA PHE A 160 -5.03 3.27 3.86
C PHE A 160 -3.75 2.56 4.24
N ASN A 161 -2.61 3.13 3.84
CA ASN A 161 -1.31 2.63 4.20
C ASN A 161 -0.29 3.73 4.48
N ILE A 162 0.67 3.41 5.34
CA ILE A 162 1.92 4.14 5.45
C ILE A 162 2.87 3.55 4.40
N GLU A 163 3.40 4.38 3.52
CA GLU A 163 4.45 4.00 2.56
C GLU A 163 5.80 4.52 3.05
N TYR A 164 6.79 3.63 3.11
CA TYR A 164 8.18 3.94 3.40
C TYR A 164 9.08 3.54 2.23
N ARG A 165 9.73 4.55 1.61
CA ARG A 165 10.74 4.38 0.56
C ARG A 165 12.12 4.23 1.21
N HIS A 166 12.65 3.02 1.17
CA HIS A 166 13.94 2.68 1.77
C HIS A 166 15.12 3.10 0.88
N SER A 167 16.22 3.47 1.52
CA SER A 167 17.51 3.72 0.90
C SER A 167 18.60 3.27 1.88
N PRO A 168 19.71 2.65 1.44
CA PRO A 168 20.73 2.11 2.35
C PRO A 168 21.33 3.13 3.32
N ASN A 169 21.47 4.39 2.89
CA ASN A 169 22.16 5.45 3.64
C ASN A 169 21.24 6.21 4.62
N VAL A 170 20.30 5.52 5.29
CA VAL A 170 19.34 6.19 6.18
C VAL A 170 19.44 5.72 7.62
N GLU A 171 19.19 6.64 8.56
CA GLU A 171 19.05 6.34 9.98
C GLU A 171 17.74 5.59 10.24
N ILE A 172 17.77 4.28 10.05
CA ILE A 172 16.58 3.42 10.13
C ILE A 172 15.89 3.48 11.49
N ASP A 173 16.62 3.70 12.58
CA ASP A 173 16.06 3.74 13.93
C ASP A 173 15.10 4.94 14.11
N LYS A 174 15.45 6.12 13.57
CA LYS A 174 14.57 7.29 13.58
C LYS A 174 13.32 7.07 12.72
N ILE A 175 13.48 6.42 11.56
CA ILE A 175 12.36 6.09 10.70
C ILE A 175 11.44 5.07 11.39
N ASN A 176 12.00 4.08 12.08
CA ASN A 176 11.26 3.07 12.82
C ASN A 176 10.43 3.70 13.93
N GLU A 177 11.01 4.62 14.71
CA GLU A 177 10.25 5.38 15.71
C GLU A 177 9.11 6.18 15.07
N TYR A 178 9.39 6.86 13.96
CA TYR A 178 8.41 7.67 13.27
C TYR A 178 7.20 6.86 12.76
N ILE A 179 7.46 5.70 12.14
CA ILE A 179 6.42 4.81 11.63
C ILE A 179 5.61 4.19 12.77
N ASN A 180 6.25 3.79 13.87
CA ASN A 180 5.53 3.28 15.04
C ASN A 180 4.61 4.34 15.67
N ASN A 181 5.03 5.60 15.71
CA ASN A 181 4.17 6.72 16.16
C ASN A 181 2.95 6.92 15.24
N LEU A 182 3.12 6.79 13.93
CA LEU A 182 2.01 6.82 12.98
C LEU A 182 1.06 5.63 13.17
N ILE A 183 1.58 4.41 13.32
CA ILE A 183 0.79 3.22 13.60
C ILE A 183 -0.04 3.40 14.87
N ALA A 184 0.59 3.84 15.97
CA ALA A 184 -0.09 4.08 17.23
C ALA A 184 -1.21 5.14 17.11
N THR A 185 -1.04 6.13 16.22
CA THR A 185 -2.05 7.16 15.96
C THR A 185 -3.28 6.59 15.24
N TYR A 186 -3.08 5.71 14.26
CA TYR A 186 -4.14 5.31 13.32
C TYR A 186 -4.72 3.91 13.53
N ILE A 187 -4.09 3.06 14.34
CA ILE A 187 -4.54 1.67 14.52
C ILE A 187 -5.93 1.52 15.16
N ASN A 188 -6.38 2.55 15.88
CA ASN A 188 -7.69 2.57 16.54
C ASN A 188 -8.72 3.46 15.82
N CYS A 189 -8.38 3.99 14.64
CA CYS A 189 -9.30 4.73 13.77
C CYS A 189 -10.09 3.77 12.87
#